data_AF-A0AAV4H4G1-F1
#
_entry.id   AF-A0AAV4H4G1-F1
#
_cell.length_a   1.000
_cell.length_b   1.000
_cell.length_c   1.000
_cell.angle_alpha   90.00
_cell.angle_beta   90.00
_cell.angle_gamma   90.00
#
_symmetry.space_group_name_H-M   'P 1'
#
loop_
_entity.id
_entity.type
_entity.pdbx_description
1 polymer ?
#
loop_
_entity_poly.entity_id
_entity_poly.type
_entity_poly.pdbx_seq_one_letter_code
_entity_poly.pdbx_strand_id
1 'polypeptide(L)'
;MHALKNGCLDSVDAWLYNIEFQKRGFPHAHILLWMPRDSKIHPCMIDAAVSAEIPDKNQDPELFKIVTSHMVHGPCGALNPNAPCLKDGKCSKQFPKPFVKDMEMGTDSYPKYQCRVEAIVL
;
A
#
# COMPACT_ATOMS: atom_id res chain seq x y z
N MET A 1 -5.40 -7.35 11.87
CA MET A 1 -5.36 -7.61 13.33
C MET A 1 -4.83 -9.00 13.69
N HIS A 2 -5.22 -10.06 12.97
CA HIS A 2 -4.64 -11.40 13.17
C HIS A 2 -3.10 -11.39 13.03
N ALA A 3 -2.57 -10.70 12.01
CA ALA A 3 -1.12 -10.50 11.83
C ALA A 3 -0.41 -9.81 13.02
N LEU A 4 -1.01 -8.77 13.64
CA LEU A 4 -0.43 -8.11 14.82
C LEU A 4 -0.46 -9.02 16.06
N LYS A 5 -1.47 -9.90 16.16
CA LYS A 5 -1.58 -10.88 17.25
C LYS A 5 -0.67 -12.09 17.07
N ASN A 6 -0.21 -12.35 15.84
CA ASN A 6 0.64 -13.49 15.50
C ASN A 6 2.14 -13.12 15.43
N GLY A 7 2.54 -11.95 15.94
CA GLY A 7 3.95 -11.58 16.06
C GLY A 7 4.62 -11.18 14.74
N CYS A 8 3.88 -10.70 13.73
CA CYS A 8 4.48 -10.16 12.51
C CYS A 8 5.35 -8.90 12.76
N LEU A 9 5.24 -8.28 13.93
CA LEU A 9 6.12 -7.23 14.42
C LEU A 9 6.70 -7.69 15.75
N ASP A 10 8.02 -7.58 15.91
CA ASP A 10 8.80 -8.20 16.99
C ASP A 10 8.29 -7.82 18.40
N SER A 11 7.78 -6.60 18.58
CA SER A 11 7.13 -6.16 19.82
C SER A 11 6.31 -4.87 19.65
N VAL A 12 5.10 -4.82 20.24
CA VAL A 12 4.19 -3.67 20.22
C VAL A 12 3.61 -3.48 21.63
N ASP A 13 3.88 -2.32 22.25
CA ASP A 13 3.40 -1.98 23.60
C ASP A 13 1.89 -1.66 23.61
N ALA A 14 1.42 -0.96 22.58
CA ALA A 14 0.02 -0.59 22.41
C ALA A 14 -0.31 -0.38 20.94
N TRP A 15 -1.60 -0.42 20.61
CA TRP A 15 -2.10 -0.12 19.28
C TRP A 15 -3.48 0.53 19.36
N LEU A 16 -3.75 1.43 18.42
CA LEU A 16 -5.04 2.07 18.22
C LEU A 16 -5.38 1.96 16.74
N TYR A 17 -6.63 1.69 16.42
CA TYR A 17 -7.07 1.71 15.04
C TYR A 17 -8.42 2.39 14.91
N ASN A 18 -8.62 3.05 13.78
CA ASN A 18 -9.89 3.60 13.36
C ASN A 18 -10.19 3.12 11.94
N ILE A 19 -11.43 2.74 11.68
CA ILE A 19 -11.91 2.38 10.35
C ILE A 19 -12.79 3.52 9.86
N GLU A 20 -12.32 4.20 8.81
CA GLU A 20 -13.05 5.26 8.14
C GLU A 20 -13.57 4.77 6.80
N PHE A 21 -14.84 5.02 6.53
CA PHE A 21 -15.43 4.75 5.22
C PHE A 21 -15.18 5.93 4.31
N GLN A 22 -14.18 5.81 3.44
CA GLN A 22 -13.92 6.84 2.44
C GLN A 22 -15.09 6.89 1.43
N LYS A 23 -15.28 8.03 0.76
CA LYS A 23 -16.41 8.32 -0.19
C LYS A 23 -16.59 7.31 -1.34
N ARG A 24 -15.77 6.26 -1.41
CA ARG A 24 -15.79 5.19 -2.41
C ARG A 24 -16.08 3.80 -1.82
N GLY A 25 -16.54 3.73 -0.57
CA GLY A 25 -17.12 2.52 0.04
C GLY A 25 -16.12 1.50 0.59
N PHE A 26 -14.82 1.65 0.32
CA PHE A 26 -13.81 0.78 0.92
C PHE A 26 -13.45 1.25 2.34
N PRO A 27 -13.40 0.32 3.31
CA PRO A 27 -12.91 0.64 4.65
C PRO A 27 -11.43 0.99 4.58
N HIS A 28 -11.07 2.18 5.04
CA HIS A 28 -9.68 2.60 5.22
C HIS A 28 -9.35 2.53 6.71
N ALA A 29 -8.30 1.78 7.06
CA ALA A 29 -7.88 1.64 8.44
C ALA A 29 -6.67 2.55 8.71
N HIS A 30 -6.85 3.51 9.63
CA HIS A 30 -5.72 4.19 10.28
C HIS A 30 -5.29 3.33 11.47
N ILE A 31 -4.06 2.81 11.45
CA ILE A 31 -3.51 1.97 12.53
C ILE A 31 -2.29 2.69 13.10
N LEU A 32 -2.34 2.99 14.40
CA LEU A 32 -1.24 3.53 15.18
C LEU A 32 -0.66 2.42 16.06
N LEU A 33 0.67 2.29 16.03
CA LEU A 33 1.41 1.30 16.81
C LEU A 33 2.43 2.03 17.69
N TRP A 34 2.40 1.74 18.99
CA TRP A 34 3.44 2.15 19.92
C TRP A 34 4.40 0.99 20.12
N MET A 35 5.66 1.19 19.77
CA MET A 35 6.70 0.16 19.83
C MET A 35 7.74 0.51 20.89
N PRO A 36 8.27 -0.49 21.62
CA PRO A 36 9.38 -0.31 22.55
C PRO A 36 10.56 0.33 21.85
N ARG A 37 11.41 1.04 22.61
CA ARG A 37 12.56 1.77 22.06
C ARG A 37 13.45 0.90 21.16
N ASP A 38 13.67 -0.36 21.56
CA ASP A 38 14.57 -1.28 20.87
C ASP A 38 13.94 -1.95 19.64
N SER A 39 12.62 -1.84 19.48
CA SER A 39 11.86 -2.38 18.34
C SER A 39 11.35 -1.29 17.40
N LYS A 40 11.79 -0.03 17.57
CA LYS A 40 11.34 1.09 16.74
C LYS A 40 11.79 0.93 15.28
N ILE A 41 10.84 1.04 14.35
CA ILE A 41 11.13 1.11 12.92
C ILE A 41 11.75 2.48 12.63
N HIS A 42 13.03 2.49 12.28
CA HIS A 42 13.74 3.66 11.81
C HIS A 42 13.57 3.81 10.29
N PRO A 43 13.77 5.02 9.73
CA PRO A 43 13.61 5.26 8.28
C PRO A 43 14.37 4.27 7.40
N CYS A 44 15.58 3.86 7.80
CA CYS A 44 16.39 2.87 7.08
C CYS A 44 15.81 1.45 7.07
N MET A 45 14.80 1.15 7.89
CA MET A 45 14.17 -0.16 8.02
C MET A 45 12.78 -0.22 7.37
N ILE A 46 12.26 0.90 6.85
CA ILE A 46 10.88 0.95 6.34
C ILE A 46 10.70 0.03 5.14
N ASP A 47 11.66 -0.04 4.22
CA ASP A 47 11.57 -0.92 3.03
C ASP A 47 11.54 -2.41 3.41
N ALA A 48 12.10 -2.77 4.57
CA ALA A 48 12.00 -4.14 5.10
C ALA A 48 10.67 -4.38 5.84
N ALA A 49 10.10 -3.34 6.45
CA ALA A 49 8.87 -3.43 7.24
C ALA A 49 7.60 -3.28 6.40
N VAL A 50 7.66 -2.58 5.26
CA VAL A 50 6.51 -2.27 4.41
C VAL A 50 6.87 -2.51 2.95
N SER A 51 6.05 -3.33 2.28
CA SER A 51 6.17 -3.60 0.85
C SER A 51 4.84 -3.31 0.15
N ALA A 52 4.93 -2.79 -1.08
CA ALA A 52 3.81 -2.57 -1.99
C ALA A 52 3.84 -3.54 -3.19
N GLU A 53 4.47 -4.71 -3.01
CA GLU A 53 4.61 -5.72 -4.05
C GLU A 53 3.36 -6.60 -4.18
N ILE A 54 3.13 -7.13 -5.39
CA ILE A 54 2.11 -8.15 -5.61
C ILE A 54 2.64 -9.47 -5.04
N PRO A 55 1.89 -10.16 -4.15
CA PRO A 55 2.32 -11.44 -3.56
C PRO A 55 2.63 -12.51 -4.61
N ASP A 56 3.46 -13.49 -4.27
CA ASP A 56 3.70 -14.63 -5.18
C ASP A 56 2.48 -15.57 -5.18
N LYS A 57 1.94 -15.85 -6.37
CA LYS A 57 0.75 -16.69 -6.54
C LYS A 57 0.92 -18.12 -6.03
N ASN A 58 2.13 -18.66 -6.02
CA ASN A 58 2.40 -20.03 -5.59
C ASN A 58 2.71 -20.11 -4.08
N GLN A 59 3.34 -19.08 -3.51
CA GLN A 59 3.69 -19.02 -2.09
C GLN A 59 2.50 -18.58 -1.22
N ASP A 60 1.73 -17.57 -1.67
CA ASP A 60 0.55 -17.07 -0.97
C ASP A 60 -0.61 -16.79 -1.96
N PRO A 61 -1.30 -17.84 -2.41
CA PRO A 61 -2.38 -17.73 -3.39
C PRO A 61 -3.58 -16.93 -2.88
N GLU A 62 -3.83 -16.92 -1.56
CA GLU A 62 -4.95 -16.19 -0.96
C GLU A 62 -4.69 -14.70 -0.97
N LEU A 63 -3.52 -14.27 -0.46
CA LEU A 63 -3.13 -12.87 -0.47
C LEU A 63 -2.98 -12.36 -1.90
N PHE A 64 -2.40 -13.16 -2.80
CA PHE A 64 -2.33 -12.83 -4.23
C PHE A 64 -3.72 -12.54 -4.80
N LYS A 65 -4.71 -13.40 -4.53
CA LYS A 65 -6.09 -13.21 -5.01
C LYS A 65 -6.71 -11.93 -4.44
N ILE A 66 -6.51 -11.65 -3.15
CA ILE A 66 -7.06 -10.45 -2.50
C ILE A 66 -6.45 -9.18 -3.11
N VAL A 67 -5.12 -9.11 -3.18
CA VAL A 67 -4.39 -7.96 -3.71
C VAL A 67 -4.73 -7.74 -5.18
N THR A 68 -4.70 -8.78 -6.02
CA THR A 68 -4.99 -8.63 -7.45
C THR A 68 -6.45 -8.26 -7.74
N SER A 69 -7.39 -8.63 -6.89
CA SER A 69 -8.81 -8.33 -7.10
C SER A 69 -9.22 -6.93 -6.61
N HIS A 70 -8.54 -6.39 -5.59
CA HIS A 70 -9.01 -5.19 -4.90
C HIS A 70 -7.98 -4.06 -4.84
N MET A 71 -6.69 -4.36 -4.95
CA MET A 71 -5.59 -3.42 -4.77
C MET A 71 -4.86 -3.12 -6.08
N VAL A 72 -5.34 -3.63 -7.22
CA VAL A 72 -4.79 -3.34 -8.54
C VAL A 72 -5.68 -2.34 -9.27
N HIS A 73 -5.11 -1.22 -9.70
CA HIS A 73 -5.75 -0.24 -10.55
C HIS A 73 -5.95 -0.84 -11.97
N GLY A 74 -7.17 -0.68 -12.51
CA GLY A 74 -7.49 -1.19 -13.83
C GLY A 74 -6.83 -0.39 -14.95
N PRO A 75 -6.88 -0.87 -16.20
CA PRO A 75 -6.51 -0.07 -17.36
C PRO A 75 -7.23 1.28 -17.36
N CYS A 76 -6.51 2.36 -17.68
CA CYS A 76 -7.04 3.71 -17.83
C CYS A 76 -6.30 4.49 -18.92
N GLY A 77 -6.76 5.71 -19.22
CA GLY A 77 -6.18 6.54 -20.27
C GLY A 77 -6.52 5.99 -21.66
N ALA A 78 -5.52 5.84 -22.53
CA ALA A 78 -5.74 5.35 -23.88
C ALA A 78 -6.31 3.91 -23.91
N LEU A 79 -5.98 3.08 -22.92
CA LEU A 79 -6.46 1.70 -22.84
C LEU A 79 -7.90 1.59 -22.33
N ASN A 80 -8.39 2.61 -21.61
CA ASN A 80 -9.77 2.70 -21.16
C ASN A 80 -10.16 4.17 -20.94
N PRO A 81 -10.66 4.84 -21.99
CA PRO A 81 -11.07 6.25 -21.92
C PRO A 81 -12.24 6.50 -20.97
N ASN A 82 -13.04 5.47 -20.68
CA ASN A 82 -14.21 5.54 -19.80
C ASN A 82 -13.87 5.26 -18.32
N ALA A 83 -12.58 5.10 -17.99
CA ALA A 83 -12.17 4.81 -16.62
C ALA A 83 -12.59 5.96 -15.68
N PRO A 84 -13.20 5.67 -14.51
CA PRO A 84 -13.70 6.69 -13.58
C PRO A 84 -12.58 7.52 -12.94
N CYS A 85 -11.33 7.10 -13.07
CA CYS A 85 -10.16 7.84 -12.62
C CYS A 85 -9.73 8.94 -13.60
N LEU A 86 -10.19 8.93 -14.85
CA LEU A 86 -9.76 9.88 -15.87
C LEU A 86 -10.41 11.25 -15.63
N LYS A 87 -9.58 12.30 -15.60
CA LYS A 87 -9.98 13.71 -15.57
C LYS A 87 -9.10 14.46 -16.56
N ASP A 88 -9.73 15.22 -17.46
CA ASP A 88 -9.02 16.00 -18.50
C ASP A 88 -8.02 15.16 -19.32
N GLY A 89 -8.39 13.92 -19.64
CA GLY A 89 -7.56 12.99 -20.40
C GLY A 89 -6.37 12.39 -19.63
N LYS A 90 -6.21 12.70 -18.34
CA LYS A 90 -5.14 12.17 -17.47
C LYS A 90 -5.72 11.39 -16.29
N CYS A 91 -5.02 10.37 -15.82
CA CYS A 91 -5.42 9.65 -14.63
C CYS A 91 -5.27 10.58 -13.41
N SER A 92 -6.37 10.89 -12.72
CA SER A 92 -6.37 11.73 -11.50
C SER A 92 -5.57 11.12 -10.34
N LYS A 93 -5.23 9.82 -10.43
CA LYS A 93 -4.37 9.11 -9.48
C LYS A 93 -2.91 8.99 -9.95
N GLN A 94 -2.59 9.56 -11.13
CA GLN A 94 -1.25 9.60 -11.71
C GLN A 94 -0.66 8.22 -12.00
N PHE A 95 -1.47 7.29 -12.50
CA PHE A 95 -0.98 5.99 -13.00
C PHE A 95 -0.52 6.08 -14.47
N PRO A 96 0.48 5.26 -14.88
CA PRO A 96 1.29 4.40 -14.01
C PRO A 96 2.25 5.24 -13.15
N LYS A 97 2.48 4.79 -11.90
CA LYS A 97 3.41 5.47 -10.99
C LYS A 97 4.85 5.23 -11.45
N PRO A 98 5.74 6.23 -11.35
CA PRO A 98 7.14 6.05 -11.71
C PRO A 98 7.80 5.05 -10.76
N PHE A 99 8.75 4.29 -11.31
CA PHE A 99 9.63 3.43 -10.52
C PHE A 99 10.53 4.26 -9.63
N VAL A 100 10.57 3.91 -8.35
CA VAL A 100 11.53 4.47 -7.39
C VAL A 100 12.36 3.32 -6.83
N LYS A 101 13.69 3.50 -6.83
CA LYS A 101 14.63 2.46 -6.42
C LYS A 101 14.62 2.24 -4.91
N ASP A 102 14.45 3.28 -4.11
CA ASP A 102 14.40 3.23 -2.65
C ASP A 102 13.22 4.08 -2.18
N MET A 103 12.65 3.83 -0.99
CA MET A 103 11.56 4.69 -0.53
C MET A 103 12.00 6.15 -0.42
N GLU A 104 11.23 7.04 -1.04
CA GLU A 104 11.36 8.48 -0.85
C GLU A 104 10.23 8.97 0.05
N MET A 105 10.59 9.52 1.21
CA MET A 105 9.68 10.36 1.98
C MET A 105 9.42 11.62 1.16
N GLY A 106 8.26 11.67 0.50
CA GLY A 106 7.83 12.82 -0.29
C GLY A 106 7.74 14.09 0.56
N THR A 107 7.83 15.24 -0.10
CA THR A 107 7.46 16.54 0.52
C THR A 107 5.95 16.70 0.61
N ASP A 108 5.19 15.85 -0.10
CA ASP A 108 3.76 15.63 0.02
C ASP A 108 3.45 14.52 1.03
N SER A 109 2.19 14.42 1.46
CA SER A 109 1.73 13.46 2.47
C SER A 109 1.72 12.00 2.02
N TYR A 110 2.34 11.67 0.87
CA TYR A 110 2.39 10.32 0.31
C TYR A 110 3.85 9.85 0.16
N PRO A 111 4.27 8.82 0.91
CA PRO A 111 5.56 8.18 0.65
C PRO A 111 5.55 7.50 -0.72
N LYS A 112 6.65 7.61 -1.45
CA LYS A 112 6.86 6.83 -2.68
C LYS A 112 7.57 5.55 -2.29
N TYR A 113 6.88 4.42 -2.44
CA TYR A 113 7.43 3.11 -2.11
C TYR A 113 8.32 2.58 -3.24
N GLN A 114 9.32 1.77 -2.88
CA GLN A 114 10.05 0.96 -3.85
C GLN A 114 9.05 0.04 -4.56
N CYS A 115 9.11 0.03 -5.89
CA CYS A 115 8.32 -0.87 -6.72
C CYS A 115 9.27 -1.57 -7.71
N ARG A 116 9.27 -2.90 -7.76
CA ARG A 116 10.21 -3.69 -8.60
C ARG A 116 9.59 -4.23 -9.88
N VAL A 117 8.30 -3.97 -10.08
CA VAL A 117 7.48 -4.37 -11.22
C VAL A 117 6.64 -3.16 -11.65
N GLU A 118 6.17 -3.11 -12.90
CA GLU A 118 5.19 -2.08 -13.33
C GLU A 118 3.86 -2.34 -12.63
N ALA A 119 3.82 -2.16 -11.31
CA ALA A 119 2.69 -2.54 -10.50
C ALA A 119 1.74 -1.36 -10.41
N ILE A 120 0.55 -1.65 -10.89
CA ILE A 120 -0.61 -0.80 -10.88
C ILE A 120 -1.28 -0.97 -9.50
N VAL A 121 -0.54 -0.86 -8.39
CA VAL A 121 -1.08 -1.07 -7.03
C VAL A 121 -1.62 0.26 -6.49
N LEU A 122 -2.83 0.23 -5.91
CA LEU A 122 -3.65 1.40 -5.52
C LEU A 122 -3.06 2.26 -4.40
#